data_AF-A0AAV4HPU0-F1
#
_entry.id   AF-A0AAV4HPU0-F1
#
_cell.length_a   1.000
_cell.length_b   1.000
_cell.length_c   1.000
_cell.angle_alpha   90.00
_cell.angle_beta   90.00
_cell.angle_gamma   90.00
#
_symmetry.space_group_name_H-M   'P 1'
#
loop_
_entity.id
_entity.type
_entity.pdbx_description
1 polymer ?
#
loop_
_entity_poly.entity_id
_entity_poly.type
_entity_poly.pdbx_seq_one_letter_code
_entity_poly.pdbx_strand_id
1 'polypeptide(L)'
;MNYNERRQVSAVSYGGGIHEEFDLDANGDLQSVKQAILSVPFRGGTSDQADGIKYARSTSFTAGHGGRPDANHVIIHVTDQAPGDPTAAAREAGLALDQGVKIYSIAVGDGSGLQQMNNMTSDPLSRYLLKADTYSSLKSLAPVLGSRIDNEVPRSITSLPAPSSCLQKADLVFLVDSSSSVGQNDFHHLEDFLKDVIVQVGHPRGFR
;
A
#
# COMPACT_ATOMS: atom_id res chain seq x y z
N MET A 1 -17.63 16.77 1.63
CA MET A 1 -16.74 16.17 0.61
C MET A 1 -16.75 14.68 0.82
N ASN A 2 -17.01 13.93 -0.24
CA ASN A 2 -17.19 12.49 -0.16
C ASN A 2 -15.83 11.79 -0.03
N TYR A 3 -15.80 10.67 0.68
CA TYR A 3 -14.59 9.88 0.91
C TYR A 3 -13.90 9.52 -0.42
N ASN A 4 -14.68 9.04 -1.40
CA ASN A 4 -14.20 8.68 -2.74
C ASN A 4 -13.72 9.84 -3.61
N GLU A 5 -14.13 11.08 -3.33
CA GLU A 5 -13.62 12.25 -4.06
C GLU A 5 -12.15 12.54 -3.73
N ARG A 6 -11.68 12.08 -2.56
CA ARG A 6 -10.29 12.28 -2.12
C ARG A 6 -9.48 11.00 -2.16
N ARG A 7 -10.07 9.86 -1.80
CA ARG A 7 -9.31 8.62 -1.63
C ARG A 7 -10.07 7.41 -2.14
N GLN A 8 -9.33 6.53 -2.79
CA GLN A 8 -9.79 5.22 -3.19
C GLN A 8 -8.80 4.18 -2.68
N VAL A 9 -9.31 3.00 -2.31
CA VAL A 9 -8.53 1.96 -1.65
C VAL A 9 -8.88 0.63 -2.29
N SER A 10 -7.84 -0.13 -2.64
CA SER A 10 -7.91 -1.50 -3.14
C SER A 10 -7.02 -2.38 -2.28
N ALA A 11 -7.32 -3.68 -2.21
CA ALA A 11 -6.43 -4.67 -1.63
C ALA A 11 -6.21 -5.82 -2.61
N VAL A 12 -4.93 -6.18 -2.76
CA VAL A 12 -4.46 -7.35 -3.51
C VAL A 12 -3.67 -8.20 -2.53
N SER A 13 -4.07 -9.46 -2.37
CA SER A 13 -3.33 -10.41 -1.53
C SER A 13 -2.49 -11.36 -2.38
N TYR A 14 -1.38 -11.82 -1.81
CA TYR A 14 -0.51 -12.83 -2.42
C TYR A 14 -0.09 -13.90 -1.40
N GLY A 15 0.21 -15.11 -1.89
CA GLY A 15 0.41 -16.32 -1.07
C GLY A 15 0.18 -17.58 -1.93
N GLY A 16 -1.06 -18.03 -2.07
CA GLY A 16 -1.44 -19.15 -2.95
C GLY A 16 -1.59 -18.76 -4.42
N GLY A 17 -0.95 -17.67 -4.85
CA GLY A 17 -1.26 -16.91 -6.07
C GLY A 17 -1.73 -15.49 -5.77
N ILE A 18 -2.06 -14.72 -6.81
CA ILE A 18 -2.54 -13.34 -6.71
C ILE A 18 -4.07 -13.34 -6.62
N HIS A 19 -4.59 -12.58 -5.67
CA HIS A 19 -6.02 -12.41 -5.47
C HIS A 19 -6.36 -10.92 -5.35
N GLU A 20 -7.22 -10.45 -6.24
CA GLU A 20 -7.89 -9.17 -6.09
C GLU A 20 -9.02 -9.32 -5.08
N GLU A 21 -8.87 -8.65 -3.93
CA GLU A 21 -9.87 -8.74 -2.86
C GLU A 21 -10.95 -7.68 -3.05
N PHE A 22 -10.58 -6.49 -3.52
CA PHE A 22 -11.51 -5.45 -3.98
C PHE A 22 -10.78 -4.33 -4.76
N ASP A 23 -11.52 -3.70 -5.68
CA ASP A 23 -11.07 -2.59 -6.53
C ASP A 23 -11.12 -1.22 -5.84
N LEU A 24 -10.44 -0.23 -6.44
CA LEU A 24 -10.33 1.13 -5.91
C LEU A 24 -11.70 1.81 -5.75
N ASP A 25 -12.65 1.50 -6.62
CA ASP A 25 -14.01 2.07 -6.63
C ASP A 25 -15.07 1.16 -6.00
N ALA A 26 -14.68 0.00 -5.45
CA ALA A 26 -15.60 -0.97 -4.85
C ALA A 26 -16.30 -0.45 -3.58
N ASN A 27 -15.66 0.46 -2.84
CA ASN A 27 -16.13 0.93 -1.54
C ASN A 27 -16.41 2.45 -1.57
N GLY A 28 -17.58 2.86 -1.11
CA GLY A 28 -18.09 4.24 -1.19
C GLY A 28 -17.61 5.19 -0.09
N ASP A 29 -17.23 4.61 1.06
CA ASP A 29 -16.97 5.34 2.29
C ASP A 29 -15.96 4.62 3.21
N LEU A 30 -15.47 5.34 4.22
CA LEU A 30 -14.49 4.83 5.17
C LEU A 30 -14.95 3.55 5.90
N GLN A 31 -16.24 3.45 6.22
CA GLN A 31 -16.74 2.31 6.99
C GLN A 31 -16.78 1.04 6.11
N SER A 32 -17.20 1.17 4.85
CA SER A 32 -17.15 0.07 3.86
C SER A 32 -15.72 -0.39 3.59
N VAL A 33 -14.76 0.52 3.41
CA VAL A 33 -13.34 0.16 3.24
C VAL A 33 -12.80 -0.60 4.46
N LYS A 34 -13.09 -0.13 5.68
CA LYS A 34 -12.65 -0.82 6.90
C LYS A 34 -13.22 -2.24 6.99
N GLN A 35 -14.49 -2.43 6.62
CA GLN A 35 -15.12 -3.75 6.62
C GLN A 35 -14.52 -4.66 5.54
N ALA A 36 -14.24 -4.13 4.35
CA ALA A 36 -13.60 -4.88 3.27
C ALA A 36 -12.20 -5.35 3.66
N ILE A 37 -11.39 -4.47 4.29
CA ILE A 37 -10.04 -4.82 4.79
C ILE A 37 -10.11 -5.97 5.82
N LEU A 38 -11.04 -5.89 6.76
CA LEU A 38 -11.21 -6.91 7.81
C LEU A 38 -11.86 -8.22 7.31
N SER A 39 -12.21 -8.28 6.03
CA SER A 39 -12.81 -9.47 5.39
C SER A 39 -11.85 -10.13 4.42
N VAL A 40 -10.62 -9.65 4.29
CA VAL A 40 -9.60 -10.26 3.43
C VAL A 40 -9.25 -11.64 4.00
N PRO A 41 -9.34 -12.73 3.23
CA PRO A 41 -9.02 -14.04 3.76
C PRO A 41 -7.50 -14.23 3.90
N PHE A 42 -7.08 -14.90 4.98
CA PHE A 42 -5.76 -15.51 5.04
C PHE A 42 -5.73 -16.72 4.10
N ARG A 43 -4.83 -16.72 3.12
CA ARG A 43 -4.80 -17.75 2.06
C ARG A 43 -3.70 -18.80 2.25
N GLY A 44 -2.62 -18.47 2.96
CA GLY A 44 -1.41 -19.28 3.00
C GLY A 44 -0.71 -19.34 1.63
N GLY A 45 0.34 -20.15 1.51
CA GLY A 45 1.08 -20.36 0.26
C GLY A 45 2.44 -19.64 0.24
N THR A 46 2.99 -19.48 -0.97
CA THR A 46 4.31 -18.91 -1.24
C THR A 46 4.27 -17.40 -1.42
N SER A 47 5.31 -16.72 -0.94
CA SER A 47 5.41 -15.27 -1.08
C SER A 47 5.82 -14.88 -2.51
N ASP A 48 4.89 -14.31 -3.28
CA ASP A 48 5.07 -13.90 -4.69
C ASP A 48 5.00 -12.37 -4.88
N GLN A 49 5.91 -11.63 -4.23
CA GLN A 49 5.89 -10.16 -4.20
C GLN A 49 5.99 -9.52 -5.60
N ALA A 50 6.76 -10.12 -6.52
CA ALA A 50 6.92 -9.60 -7.87
C ALA A 50 5.58 -9.54 -8.63
N ASP A 51 4.80 -10.64 -8.57
CA ASP A 51 3.50 -10.70 -9.21
C ASP A 51 2.47 -9.79 -8.52
N GLY A 52 2.58 -9.64 -7.21
CA GLY A 52 1.80 -8.67 -6.45
C GLY A 52 2.02 -7.21 -6.91
N ILE A 53 3.28 -6.80 -7.00
CA ILE A 53 3.65 -5.45 -7.48
C ILE A 53 3.22 -5.27 -8.94
N LYS A 54 3.40 -6.30 -9.77
CA LYS A 54 2.95 -6.31 -11.17
C LYS A 54 1.43 -6.12 -11.27
N TYR A 55 0.65 -6.84 -10.46
CA TYR A 55 -0.80 -6.72 -10.46
C TYR A 55 -1.23 -5.29 -10.09
N ALA A 56 -0.69 -4.75 -9.00
CA ALA A 56 -0.98 -3.39 -8.56
C ALA A 56 -0.71 -2.36 -9.66
N ARG A 57 0.49 -2.41 -10.27
CA ARG A 57 0.91 -1.42 -11.27
C ARG A 57 0.20 -1.56 -12.64
N SER A 58 -0.20 -2.77 -13.03
CA SER A 58 -0.74 -3.04 -14.38
C SER A 58 -2.25 -3.26 -14.43
N THR A 59 -2.88 -3.53 -13.29
CA THR A 59 -4.31 -3.80 -13.18
C THR A 59 -4.99 -2.83 -12.22
N SER A 60 -4.59 -2.81 -10.94
CA SER A 60 -5.33 -2.07 -9.91
C SER A 60 -5.43 -0.56 -10.18
N PHE A 61 -4.37 0.07 -10.69
CA PHE A 61 -4.39 1.51 -11.01
C PHE A 61 -5.02 1.86 -12.36
N THR A 62 -5.62 0.90 -13.06
CA THR A 62 -6.32 1.16 -14.34
C THR A 62 -7.70 1.75 -14.09
N ALA A 63 -8.19 2.55 -15.05
CA ALA A 63 -9.53 3.16 -14.95
C ALA A 63 -10.67 2.12 -14.84
N GLY A 64 -10.47 0.91 -15.38
CA GLY A 64 -11.44 -0.18 -15.27
C GLY A 64 -11.58 -0.77 -13.86
N HIS A 65 -10.59 -0.53 -12.99
CA HIS A 65 -10.57 -0.98 -11.58
C HIS A 65 -10.63 0.24 -10.64
N GLY A 66 -11.17 1.36 -11.12
CA GLY A 66 -11.37 2.59 -10.35
C GLY A 66 -10.18 3.56 -10.33
N GLY A 67 -9.05 3.24 -10.96
CA GLY A 67 -7.85 4.09 -10.96
C GLY A 67 -8.02 5.44 -11.62
N ARG A 68 -7.53 6.50 -10.97
CA ARG A 68 -7.68 7.89 -11.41
C ARG A 68 -6.34 8.45 -11.92
N PRO A 69 -6.29 9.00 -13.14
CA PRO A 69 -5.04 9.53 -13.69
C PRO A 69 -4.55 10.81 -12.98
N ASP A 70 -5.44 11.53 -12.29
CA ASP A 70 -5.15 12.74 -11.53
C ASP A 70 -4.88 12.49 -10.04
N ALA A 71 -4.80 11.23 -9.62
CA ALA A 71 -4.47 10.83 -8.26
C ALA A 71 -3.01 10.41 -8.10
N ASN A 72 -2.48 10.56 -6.88
CA ASN A 72 -1.25 9.91 -6.47
C ASN A 72 -1.51 8.41 -6.34
N HIS A 73 -0.74 7.58 -7.03
CA HIS A 73 -0.81 6.13 -6.93
C HIS A 73 0.20 5.62 -5.91
N VAL A 74 -0.27 4.90 -4.91
CA VAL A 74 0.56 4.42 -3.79
C VAL A 74 0.33 2.94 -3.55
N ILE A 75 1.41 2.15 -3.59
CA ILE A 75 1.44 0.77 -3.11
C ILE A 75 1.92 0.80 -1.66
N ILE A 76 1.21 0.08 -0.79
CA ILE A 76 1.60 -0.16 0.60
C ILE A 76 1.79 -1.68 0.75
N HIS A 77 3.04 -2.11 0.87
CA HIS A 77 3.45 -3.50 0.92
C HIS A 77 3.90 -3.88 2.33
N VAL A 78 3.26 -4.87 2.95
CA VAL A 78 3.60 -5.39 4.28
C VAL A 78 4.02 -6.85 4.13
N THR A 79 5.18 -7.24 4.67
CA THR A 79 5.68 -8.62 4.60
C THR A 79 6.70 -8.90 5.71
N ASP A 80 6.83 -10.15 6.14
CA ASP A 80 7.88 -10.63 7.04
C ASP A 80 9.03 -11.36 6.31
N GLN A 81 8.98 -11.43 4.97
CA GLN A 81 9.97 -12.14 4.17
C GLN A 81 10.66 -11.24 3.15
N ALA A 82 11.90 -11.62 2.83
CA ALA A 82 12.54 -11.14 1.62
C ALA A 82 11.78 -11.67 0.39
N PRO A 83 11.86 -10.98 -0.77
CA PRO A 83 11.30 -11.49 -2.01
C PRO A 83 11.90 -12.84 -2.39
N GLY A 84 11.04 -13.80 -2.76
CA GLY A 84 11.47 -15.12 -3.23
C GLY A 84 12.34 -15.03 -4.50
N ASP A 85 12.00 -14.10 -5.40
CA ASP A 85 12.83 -13.67 -6.53
C ASP A 85 13.13 -12.16 -6.42
N PRO A 86 14.27 -11.77 -5.83
CA PRO A 86 14.64 -10.37 -5.68
C PRO A 86 14.83 -9.63 -7.01
N THR A 87 15.22 -10.34 -8.08
CA THR A 87 15.47 -9.71 -9.39
C THR A 87 14.14 -9.37 -10.07
N ALA A 88 13.20 -10.31 -10.08
CA ALA A 88 11.87 -10.06 -10.60
C ALA A 88 11.16 -8.97 -9.81
N ALA A 89 11.22 -9.03 -8.47
CA ALA A 89 10.54 -8.05 -7.62
C ALA A 89 11.10 -6.64 -7.78
N ALA A 90 12.43 -6.48 -7.85
CA ALA A 90 13.07 -5.20 -8.14
C ALA A 90 12.71 -4.67 -9.54
N ARG A 91 12.63 -5.54 -10.55
CA ARG A 91 12.22 -5.16 -11.91
C ARG A 91 10.78 -4.64 -11.93
N GLU A 92 9.85 -5.34 -11.30
CA GLU A 92 8.44 -4.95 -11.26
C GLU A 92 8.23 -3.65 -10.45
N ALA A 93 8.98 -3.47 -9.36
CA ALA A 93 9.00 -2.22 -8.62
C ALA A 93 9.54 -1.06 -9.45
N GLY A 94 10.67 -1.23 -10.14
CA GLY A 94 11.22 -0.22 -11.05
C GLY A 94 10.21 0.24 -12.09
N LEU A 95 9.49 -0.70 -12.72
CA LEU A 95 8.42 -0.39 -13.67
C LEU A 95 7.26 0.40 -13.04
N ALA A 96 6.88 0.10 -11.80
CA ALA A 96 5.87 0.87 -11.07
C ALA A 96 6.36 2.29 -10.74
N LEU A 97 7.61 2.44 -10.32
CA LEU A 97 8.23 3.74 -10.03
C LEU A 97 8.34 4.61 -11.30
N ASP A 98 8.71 4.02 -12.45
CA ASP A 98 8.72 4.69 -13.76
C ASP A 98 7.31 5.15 -14.18
N GLN A 99 6.29 4.39 -13.77
CA GLN A 99 4.89 4.76 -13.89
C GLN A 99 4.44 5.73 -12.79
N GLY A 100 5.35 6.40 -12.06
CA GLY A 100 5.02 7.42 -11.06
C GLY A 100 4.32 6.90 -9.81
N VAL A 101 4.26 5.58 -9.60
CA VAL A 101 3.70 4.97 -8.39
C VAL A 101 4.71 5.13 -7.25
N LYS A 102 4.23 5.43 -6.04
CA LYS A 102 5.05 5.38 -4.81
C LYS A 102 4.88 4.04 -4.13
N ILE A 103 5.97 3.45 -3.64
CA ILE A 103 5.96 2.16 -2.96
C ILE A 103 6.47 2.36 -1.54
N TYR A 104 5.57 2.16 -0.58
CA TYR A 104 5.89 2.04 0.84
C TYR A 104 6.06 0.57 1.19
N SER A 105 7.19 0.23 1.79
CA SER A 105 7.49 -1.12 2.22
C SER A 105 7.59 -1.17 3.75
N ILE A 106 6.86 -2.11 4.35
CA ILE A 106 6.79 -2.31 5.80
C ILE A 106 7.28 -3.72 6.09
N ALA A 107 8.52 -3.82 6.58
CA ALA A 107 9.11 -5.08 6.98
C ALA A 107 8.68 -5.45 8.41
N VAL A 108 8.28 -6.69 8.61
CA VAL A 108 7.97 -7.23 9.93
C VAL A 108 9.05 -8.23 10.33
N GLY A 109 9.49 -8.19 11.59
CA GLY A 109 10.47 -9.13 12.14
C GLY A 109 11.87 -8.53 12.30
N ASP A 110 12.89 -9.38 12.24
CA ASP A 110 14.27 -9.01 12.58
C ASP A 110 14.92 -8.06 11.56
N GLY A 111 14.32 -7.87 10.40
CA GLY A 111 14.79 -6.99 9.34
C GLY A 111 15.91 -7.59 8.49
N SER A 112 16.16 -8.90 8.58
CA SER A 112 17.14 -9.62 7.75
C SER A 112 16.86 -9.50 6.24
N GLY A 113 15.61 -9.24 5.84
CA GLY A 113 15.20 -8.98 4.45
C GLY A 113 15.19 -7.51 4.00
N LEU A 114 15.54 -6.56 4.87
CA LEU A 114 15.42 -5.12 4.56
C LEU A 114 16.25 -4.71 3.35
N GLN A 115 17.46 -5.26 3.19
CA GLN A 115 18.32 -4.91 2.06
C GLN A 115 17.69 -5.27 0.72
N GLN A 116 17.00 -6.42 0.64
CA GLN A 116 16.31 -6.87 -0.56
C GLN A 116 15.06 -6.01 -0.82
N MET A 117 14.41 -5.50 0.24
CA MET A 117 13.27 -4.59 0.13
C MET A 117 13.66 -3.19 -0.37
N ASN A 118 14.91 -2.76 -0.19
CA ASN A 118 15.37 -1.46 -0.68
C ASN A 118 15.10 -1.28 -2.18
N ASN A 119 15.36 -2.32 -2.98
CA ASN A 119 15.20 -2.26 -4.44
C ASN A 119 13.73 -2.31 -4.90
N MET A 120 12.80 -2.54 -3.98
CA MET A 120 11.36 -2.49 -4.23
C MET A 120 10.71 -1.21 -3.71
N THR A 121 11.46 -0.38 -2.99
CA THR A 121 10.93 0.74 -2.20
C THR A 121 11.24 2.07 -2.88
N SER A 122 10.35 3.06 -2.75
CA SER A 122 10.64 4.40 -3.24
C SER A 122 11.78 5.10 -2.49
N ASP A 123 12.43 6.06 -3.14
CA ASP A 123 13.46 6.90 -2.54
C ASP A 123 12.91 8.21 -1.93
N PRO A 124 13.47 8.68 -0.79
CA PRO A 124 14.53 8.05 0.00
C PRO A 124 14.01 6.96 0.94
N LEU A 125 14.77 5.88 1.15
CA LEU A 125 14.41 4.77 2.05
C LEU A 125 13.99 5.22 3.46
N SER A 126 14.59 6.29 4.00
CA SER A 126 14.22 6.85 5.32
C SER A 126 12.74 7.29 5.41
N ARG A 127 12.11 7.57 4.27
CA ARG A 127 10.69 7.92 4.13
C ARG A 127 9.81 6.75 3.72
N TYR A 128 10.27 5.81 2.90
CA TYR A 128 9.38 4.80 2.31
C TYR A 128 9.57 3.40 2.87
N LEU A 129 10.68 3.13 3.57
CA LEU A 129 10.92 1.88 4.28
C LEU A 129 10.61 2.06 5.77
N LEU A 130 9.74 1.21 6.29
CA LEU A 130 9.40 1.13 7.71
C LEU A 130 9.66 -0.29 8.21
N LYS A 131 9.92 -0.41 9.51
CA LYS A 131 10.13 -1.70 10.18
C LYS A 131 9.28 -1.78 11.44
N ALA A 132 8.66 -2.93 11.66
CA ALA A 132 8.05 -3.34 12.90
C ALA A 132 8.72 -4.65 13.39
N ASP A 133 8.91 -4.81 14.70
CA ASP A 133 9.55 -6.03 15.23
C ASP A 133 8.60 -7.24 15.18
N THR A 134 7.29 -7.00 15.27
CA THR A 134 6.23 -8.01 15.24
C THR A 134 4.98 -7.45 14.55
N TYR A 135 4.09 -8.32 14.06
CA TYR A 135 2.81 -7.88 13.49
C TYR A 135 1.97 -7.08 14.49
N SER A 136 1.96 -7.46 15.77
CA SER A 136 1.27 -6.73 16.84
C SER A 136 1.79 -5.30 17.07
N SER A 137 3.01 -4.99 16.63
CA SER A 137 3.61 -3.65 16.74
C SER A 137 3.33 -2.75 15.52
N LEU A 138 2.78 -3.29 14.42
CA LEU A 138 2.44 -2.53 13.20
C LEU A 138 1.55 -1.32 13.47
N LYS A 139 0.60 -1.44 14.41
CA LYS A 139 -0.31 -0.35 14.81
C LYS A 139 0.40 0.96 15.14
N SER A 140 1.64 0.90 15.64
CA SER A 140 2.43 2.08 15.99
C SER A 140 2.90 2.88 14.77
N LEU A 141 2.96 2.24 13.60
CA LEU A 141 3.41 2.84 12.34
C LEU A 141 2.28 3.56 11.59
N ALA A 142 1.01 3.22 11.85
CA ALA A 142 -0.12 3.77 11.10
C ALA A 142 -0.16 5.32 11.12
N PRO A 143 0.04 6.02 12.26
CA PRO A 143 0.07 7.48 12.27
C PRO A 143 1.22 8.09 11.46
N VAL A 144 2.38 7.43 11.44
CA VAL A 144 3.55 7.85 10.67
C VAL A 144 3.28 7.65 9.17
N LEU A 145 2.81 6.47 8.78
CA LEU A 145 2.52 6.14 7.39
C LEU A 145 1.42 7.05 6.82
N GLY A 146 0.33 7.24 7.56
CA GLY A 146 -0.75 8.15 7.14
C GLY A 146 -0.27 9.59 6.97
N SER A 147 0.61 10.05 7.87
CA SER A 147 1.25 11.37 7.73
C SER A 147 2.08 11.49 6.46
N ARG A 148 2.83 10.44 6.10
CA ARG A 148 3.71 10.49 4.92
C ARG A 148 2.86 10.50 3.64
N ILE A 149 1.83 9.65 3.57
CA ILE A 149 0.90 9.59 2.43
C ILE A 149 0.17 10.93 2.22
N ASP A 150 -0.35 11.55 3.29
CA ASP A 150 -1.04 12.85 3.19
C ASP A 150 -0.10 14.00 2.77
N ASN A 151 1.22 13.82 2.92
CA ASN A 151 2.25 14.77 2.49
C ASN A 151 3.01 14.27 1.26
N GLU A 152 2.43 13.39 0.44
CA GLU A 152 3.01 13.07 -0.86
C GLU A 152 3.00 14.30 -1.76
N VAL A 153 4.00 14.38 -2.64
CA VAL A 153 4.04 15.42 -3.66
C VAL A 153 3.06 15.01 -4.75
N PRO A 154 2.17 15.93 -5.22
CA PRO A 154 1.25 15.60 -6.30
C PRO A 154 2.00 15.05 -7.50
N ARG A 155 1.43 14.02 -8.10
CA ARG A 155 1.86 13.51 -9.39
C ARG A 155 1.67 14.60 -10.43
N SER A 156 2.76 15.22 -10.88
CA SER A 156 2.73 16.24 -11.91
C SER A 156 2.41 15.62 -13.27
N ILE A 157 1.12 15.62 -13.63
CA ILE A 157 0.65 15.34 -15.01
C ILE A 157 0.72 16.59 -15.90
N THR A 158 1.00 17.76 -15.34
CA THR A 158 1.19 19.03 -16.05
C THR A 158 2.42 19.77 -15.51
N SER A 159 3.11 20.53 -16.37
CA SER A 159 4.35 21.26 -16.05
C SER A 159 4.14 22.52 -15.20
N LEU A 160 2.97 22.70 -14.58
CA LEU A 160 2.65 23.88 -13.79
C LEU A 160 2.44 23.48 -12.33
N PRO A 161 3.02 24.21 -11.37
CA PRO A 161 2.80 23.95 -9.96
C PRO A 161 1.32 24.10 -9.64
N ALA A 162 0.69 23.03 -9.14
CA ALA A 162 -0.68 23.09 -8.67
C ALA A 162 -0.77 24.10 -7.50
N PRO A 163 -1.78 24.98 -7.48
CA PRO A 163 -2.02 25.86 -6.33
C PRO A 163 -2.12 25.04 -5.04
N SER A 164 -1.58 25.58 -3.95
CA SER A 164 -1.56 24.99 -2.60
C SER A 164 -2.95 24.74 -1.98
N SER A 165 -4.03 24.97 -2.73
CA SER A 165 -5.42 24.72 -2.37
C SER A 165 -6.05 23.49 -3.04
N CYS A 166 -5.32 22.76 -3.89
CA CYS A 166 -5.81 21.51 -4.48
C CYS A 166 -5.65 20.36 -3.48
N LEU A 167 -6.77 19.96 -2.87
CA LEU A 167 -6.83 18.72 -2.08
C LEU A 167 -6.41 17.54 -2.98
N GLN A 168 -5.30 16.92 -2.64
CA GLN A 168 -4.70 15.86 -3.44
C GLN A 168 -5.55 14.59 -3.38
N LYS A 169 -5.78 13.98 -4.54
CA LYS A 169 -6.39 12.65 -4.64
C LYS A 169 -5.32 11.58 -4.44
N ALA A 170 -5.67 10.50 -3.78
CA ALA A 170 -4.80 9.34 -3.62
C ALA A 170 -5.56 8.04 -3.91
N ASP A 171 -4.95 7.19 -4.71
CA ASP A 171 -5.38 5.80 -4.92
C ASP A 171 -4.36 4.91 -4.22
N LEU A 172 -4.84 4.15 -3.25
CA LEU A 172 -4.03 3.30 -2.39
C LEU A 172 -4.29 1.84 -2.74
N VAL A 173 -3.25 1.09 -3.03
CA VAL A 173 -3.31 -0.36 -3.21
C VAL A 173 -2.53 -1.01 -2.08
N PHE A 174 -3.22 -1.75 -1.22
CA PHE A 174 -2.58 -2.61 -0.25
C PHE A 174 -2.11 -3.88 -0.94
N LEU A 175 -0.80 -4.15 -0.85
CA LEU A 175 -0.23 -5.42 -1.25
C LEU A 175 -0.03 -6.28 0.01
N VAL A 176 -0.97 -7.21 0.20
CA VAL A 176 -1.18 -7.96 1.44
C VAL A 176 -0.46 -9.31 1.39
N ASP A 177 0.56 -9.49 2.21
CA ASP A 177 1.18 -10.81 2.38
C ASP A 177 0.23 -11.72 3.15
N SER A 178 -0.33 -12.71 2.46
CA SER A 178 -1.18 -13.74 3.03
C SER A 178 -0.49 -15.11 3.01
N SER A 179 0.83 -15.14 2.77
CA SER A 179 1.62 -16.37 2.69
C SER A 179 1.66 -17.12 4.01
N SER A 180 2.12 -18.38 3.97
CA SER A 180 2.14 -19.25 5.14
C SER A 180 3.08 -18.79 6.25
N SER A 181 4.06 -17.90 6.00
CA SER A 181 4.96 -17.39 7.04
C SER A 181 4.27 -16.45 8.02
N VAL A 182 3.29 -15.68 7.53
CA VAL A 182 2.52 -14.73 8.35
C VAL A 182 1.74 -15.50 9.41
N GLY A 183 0.97 -16.51 8.99
CA GLY A 183 0.10 -17.27 9.88
C GLY A 183 -1.17 -16.51 10.30
N GLN A 184 -2.23 -17.26 10.63
CA GLN A 184 -3.58 -16.72 10.83
C GLN A 184 -3.67 -15.63 11.93
N ASN A 185 -3.01 -15.82 13.07
CA ASN A 185 -3.12 -14.89 14.20
C ASN A 185 -2.47 -13.54 13.88
N ASP A 186 -1.29 -13.58 13.26
CA ASP A 186 -0.56 -12.38 12.87
C ASP A 186 -1.21 -11.68 11.67
N PHE A 187 -1.89 -12.44 10.81
CA PHE A 187 -2.70 -11.88 9.73
C PHE A 187 -3.79 -10.93 10.25
N HIS A 188 -4.44 -11.22 11.39
CA HIS A 188 -5.40 -10.30 11.99
C HIS A 188 -4.77 -8.98 12.45
N HIS A 189 -3.53 -9.02 12.93
CA HIS A 189 -2.79 -7.79 13.26
C HIS A 189 -2.44 -6.99 12.01
N LEU A 190 -2.17 -7.66 10.88
CA LEU A 190 -1.98 -7.02 9.58
C LEU A 190 -3.28 -6.32 9.14
N GLU A 191 -4.42 -7.00 9.14
CA GLU A 191 -5.73 -6.41 8.78
C GLU A 191 -6.06 -5.18 9.63
N ASP A 192 -5.86 -5.29 10.95
CA ASP A 192 -6.05 -4.18 11.89
C ASP A 192 -5.14 -3.00 11.55
N PHE A 193 -3.88 -3.27 11.21
CA PHE A 193 -2.95 -2.23 10.79
C PHE A 193 -3.39 -1.52 9.51
N LEU A 194 -3.81 -2.25 8.46
CA LEU A 194 -4.27 -1.63 7.20
C LEU A 194 -5.51 -0.76 7.44
N LYS A 195 -6.45 -1.25 8.25
CA LYS A 195 -7.62 -0.50 8.70
C LYS A 195 -7.20 0.78 9.42
N ASP A 196 -6.24 0.70 10.34
CA ASP A 196 -5.74 1.87 11.08
C ASP A 196 -5.02 2.86 10.15
N VAL A 197 -4.28 2.40 9.14
CA VAL A 197 -3.65 3.27 8.12
C VAL A 197 -4.71 4.10 7.39
N ILE A 198 -5.81 3.48 6.95
CA ILE A 198 -6.89 4.21 6.27
C ILE A 198 -7.57 5.22 7.21
N VAL A 199 -7.67 4.92 8.50
CA VAL A 199 -8.13 5.90 9.50
C VAL A 199 -7.16 7.07 9.63
N GLN A 200 -5.87 6.91 9.35
CA GLN A 200 -4.91 8.02 9.41
C GLN A 200 -4.88 8.83 8.11
N VAL A 201 -4.90 8.13 6.98
CA VAL A 201 -4.86 8.69 5.62
C VAL A 201 -6.21 9.30 5.30
N GLY A 202 -6.38 10.55 5.64
CA GLY A 202 -7.75 10.98 5.90
C GLY A 202 -7.89 12.45 6.11
N HIS A 203 -7.09 12.85 7.07
CA HIS A 203 -7.55 13.77 8.07
C HIS A 203 -6.75 15.04 7.91
N PRO A 204 -7.41 16.19 7.67
CA PRO A 204 -6.72 17.45 7.79
C PRO A 204 -6.22 17.53 9.23
N ARG A 205 -4.93 17.30 9.43
CA ARG A 205 -4.28 17.65 10.70
C ARG A 205 -4.29 19.17 10.72
N GLY A 206 -5.23 19.73 11.47
CA GLY A 206 -5.29 21.15 11.71
C GLY A 206 -3.90 21.59 12.18
N PHE A 207 -3.33 22.58 11.49
CA PHE A 207 -2.23 23.36 12.06
C PHE A 207 -2.74 23.88 13.41
N ARG A 208 -2.17 23.37 14.50
CA ARG A 208 -2.24 24.02 15.80
C ARG A 208 -1.14 25.06 15.88
#